data_AF-A0A3G6IST7-F1
#
_entry.id   AF-A0A3G6IST7-F1
#
_cell.length_a   1.000
_cell.length_b   1.000
_cell.length_c   1.000
_cell.angle_alpha   90.00
_cell.angle_beta   90.00
_cell.angle_gamma   90.00
#
_symmetry.space_group_name_H-M   'P 1'
#
loop_
_entity.id
_entity.type
_entity.pdbx_description
1 polymer ?
#
loop_
_entity_poly.entity_id
_entity_poly.type
_entity_poly.pdbx_seq_one_letter_code
_entity_poly.pdbx_strand_id
1 'polypeptide(L)'
;MLFSLKDLEPRFPRALSDHERSRSVVLLRDAEEMIVAEFQREGRDFYAEAEAEWLLVNARRVVFELVSAALLTGDAAGKRQHSITVGGVTESSTWADVHAAPWGVLALSDAQRRLLGLSVAVGPRGRWPRPGRWPERWCD
;
A
#
# COMPACT_ATOMS: atom_id res chain seq x y z
N MET A 1 -7.52 7.88 17.76
CA MET A 1 -7.89 7.05 16.61
C MET A 1 -8.88 7.82 15.76
N LEU A 2 -8.44 8.25 14.58
CA LEU A 2 -9.23 9.10 13.67
C LEU A 2 -10.19 8.29 12.78
N PHE A 3 -9.96 6.98 12.67
CA PHE A 3 -10.71 6.10 11.79
C PHE A 3 -11.39 4.99 12.59
N SER A 4 -12.65 4.69 12.28
CA SER A 4 -13.44 3.72 13.04
C SER A 4 -14.10 2.67 12.15
N LEU A 5 -14.51 1.55 12.76
CA LEU A 5 -15.23 0.48 12.07
C LEU A 5 -16.53 0.98 11.43
N LYS A 6 -17.21 1.94 12.05
CA LYS A 6 -18.46 2.53 11.55
C LYS A 6 -18.28 3.23 10.20
N ASP A 7 -17.08 3.74 9.95
CA ASP A 7 -16.73 4.38 8.69
C ASP A 7 -16.33 3.37 7.62
N LEU A 8 -15.76 2.23 8.02
CA LEU A 8 -15.31 1.17 7.12
C LEU A 8 -16.48 0.29 6.62
N GLU A 9 -17.35 -0.17 7.53
CA GLU A 9 -18.46 -1.09 7.24
C GLU A 9 -19.32 -0.69 6.03
N PRO A 10 -19.82 0.56 5.90
CA PRO A 10 -20.67 0.94 4.78
C PRO A 10 -19.94 0.99 3.43
N ARG A 11 -18.60 0.99 3.45
CA ARG A 11 -17.75 1.06 2.24
C ARG A 11 -17.20 -0.30 1.84
N PHE A 12 -17.31 -1.30 2.72
CA PHE A 12 -16.85 -2.65 2.44
C PHE A 12 -17.84 -3.37 1.51
N PRO A 13 -17.37 -4.14 0.50
CA PRO A 13 -18.26 -4.71 -0.53
C PRO A 13 -19.24 -5.78 -0.02
N ARG A 14 -19.06 -6.28 1.20
CA ARG A 14 -19.93 -7.30 1.83
C ARG A 14 -20.06 -7.06 3.33
N ALA A 15 -20.95 -7.78 3.99
CA ALA A 15 -21.00 -7.78 5.45
C ALA A 15 -19.73 -8.42 6.04
N LEU A 16 -19.18 -7.79 7.09
CA LEU A 16 -18.06 -8.33 7.87
C LEU A 16 -18.57 -9.36 8.87
N SER A 17 -17.94 -10.54 8.89
CA SER A 17 -18.11 -11.53 9.95
C SER A 17 -17.55 -11.03 11.29
N ASP A 18 -17.96 -11.64 12.41
CA ASP A 18 -17.52 -11.23 13.75
C ASP A 18 -15.99 -11.30 13.94
N HIS A 19 -15.36 -12.30 13.33
CA HIS A 19 -13.91 -12.43 13.31
C HIS A 19 -13.25 -11.30 12.50
N GLU A 20 -13.79 -10.99 11.32
CA GLU A 20 -13.30 -9.89 10.48
C GLU A 20 -13.49 -8.54 11.16
N ARG A 21 -14.60 -8.32 11.88
CA ARG A 21 -14.81 -7.11 12.68
C ARG A 21 -13.73 -6.93 13.73
N SER A 22 -13.45 -7.99 14.50
CA SER A 22 -12.41 -7.98 15.54
C SER A 22 -11.03 -7.70 14.94
N ARG A 23 -10.70 -8.35 13.82
CA ARG A 23 -9.45 -8.12 13.08
C ARG A 23 -9.37 -6.71 12.48
N SER A 24 -10.48 -6.17 11.97
CA SER A 24 -10.53 -4.84 11.36
C SER A 24 -10.17 -3.73 12.34
N VAL A 25 -10.56 -3.88 13.62
CA VAL A 25 -10.20 -2.90 14.67
C VAL A 25 -8.69 -2.83 14.86
N VAL A 26 -8.02 -3.99 14.89
CA VAL A 26 -6.55 -4.07 14.98
C VAL A 26 -5.91 -3.47 13.75
N LEU A 27 -6.36 -3.86 12.55
CA LEU A 27 -5.80 -3.35 11.30
C LEU A 27 -5.99 -1.85 11.11
N LEU A 28 -7.14 -1.29 11.53
CA LEU A 28 -7.36 0.17 11.49
C LEU A 28 -6.37 0.90 12.39
N ARG A 29 -6.06 0.33 13.56
CA ARG A 29 -5.09 0.91 14.50
C ARG A 29 -3.68 0.85 13.91
N ASP A 30 -3.28 -0.32 13.41
CA ASP A 30 -1.96 -0.51 12.80
C ASP A 30 -1.78 0.40 11.58
N ALA A 31 -2.83 0.62 10.78
CA ALA A 31 -2.82 1.54 9.65
C ALA A 31 -2.59 3.00 10.08
N GLU A 32 -3.25 3.44 11.16
CA GLU A 32 -3.07 4.78 11.69
C GLU A 32 -1.65 4.96 12.26
N GLU A 33 -1.18 4.01 13.07
CA GLU A 33 0.18 4.02 13.62
C GLU A 33 1.24 4.04 12.51
N MET A 34 1.02 3.30 11.42
CA MET A 34 1.88 3.29 10.24
C MET A 34 1.95 4.65 9.54
N ILE A 35 0.79 5.29 9.30
CA ILE A 35 0.77 6.61 8.66
C ILE A 35 1.48 7.63 9.56
N VAL A 36 1.21 7.61 10.86
CA VAL A 36 1.88 8.49 11.83
C VAL A 36 3.40 8.29 11.78
N ALA A 37 3.87 7.04 11.79
CA ALA A 37 5.30 6.74 11.72
C ALA A 37 5.95 7.24 10.43
N GLU A 38 5.27 7.15 9.28
CA GLU A 38 5.80 7.67 8.01
C GLU A 38 5.87 9.19 7.96
N PHE A 39 4.90 9.90 8.56
CA PHE A 39 4.98 11.36 8.73
C PHE A 39 6.15 11.73 9.65
N GLN A 40 6.30 11.05 10.78
CA GLN A 40 7.40 11.27 11.71
C GLN A 40 8.77 11.01 11.09
N ARG A 41 8.88 10.01 10.20
CA ARG A 41 10.10 9.71 9.45
C ARG A 41 10.54 10.88 8.55
N GLU A 42 9.59 11.72 8.12
CA GLU A 42 9.84 12.95 7.35
C GLU A 42 9.92 14.21 8.22
N GLY A 43 9.87 14.06 9.55
CA GLY A 43 9.89 15.18 10.50
C GLY A 43 8.57 15.96 10.56
N ARG A 44 7.46 15.34 10.14
CA ARG A 44 6.13 15.92 10.06
C ARG A 44 5.20 15.34 11.12
N ASP A 45 4.23 16.12 11.57
CA ASP A 45 3.21 15.67 12.52
C ASP A 45 1.88 15.42 11.78
N PHE A 46 1.51 14.15 11.68
CA PHE A 46 0.27 13.74 11.04
C PHE A 46 -0.97 14.36 11.70
N TYR A 47 -1.02 14.44 13.03
CA TYR A 47 -2.22 14.94 13.72
C TYR A 47 -2.40 16.45 13.55
N ALA A 48 -1.31 17.20 13.52
CA ALA A 48 -1.34 18.63 13.22
C ALA A 48 -1.74 18.90 11.77
N GLU A 49 -1.21 18.13 10.82
CA GLU A 49 -1.54 18.31 9.39
C GLU A 49 -2.92 17.77 9.01
N ALA A 50 -3.44 16.79 9.73
CA ALA A 50 -4.77 16.21 9.50
C ALA A 50 -5.92 17.17 9.83
N GLU A 51 -5.64 18.35 10.40
CA GLU A 51 -6.61 19.46 10.46
C GLU A 51 -7.02 19.92 9.06
N ALA A 52 -6.15 19.76 8.06
CA ALA A 52 -6.49 20.05 6.68
C ALA A 52 -7.42 18.96 6.11
N GLU A 53 -8.61 19.38 5.66
CA GLU A 53 -9.66 18.46 5.17
C GLU A 53 -9.17 17.53 4.05
N TRP A 54 -8.35 18.04 3.13
CA TRP A 54 -7.81 17.26 2.02
C TRP A 54 -6.96 16.09 2.51
N LEU A 55 -6.15 16.29 3.55
CA LEU A 55 -5.27 15.25 4.08
C LEU A 55 -6.08 14.22 4.86
N LEU A 56 -7.04 14.66 5.65
CA LEU A 56 -7.92 13.76 6.40
C LEU A 56 -8.73 12.83 5.47
N VAL A 57 -9.26 13.38 4.37
CA VAL A 57 -9.99 12.62 3.36
C VAL A 57 -9.08 11.60 2.66
N ASN A 58 -7.87 12.00 2.28
CA ASN A 58 -6.90 11.10 1.65
C ASN A 58 -6.41 10.02 2.61
N ALA A 59 -6.12 10.38 3.86
CA ALA A 59 -5.72 9.42 4.90
C ALA A 59 -6.82 8.40 5.15
N ARG A 60 -8.09 8.82 5.25
CA ARG A 60 -9.24 7.91 5.36
C ARG A 60 -9.29 6.92 4.20
N ARG A 61 -9.12 7.41 2.97
CA ARG A 61 -9.12 6.57 1.76
C ARG A 61 -7.99 5.54 1.80
N VAL A 62 -6.77 5.97 2.14
CA VAL A 62 -5.60 5.10 2.22
C VAL A 62 -5.76 4.03 3.31
N VAL A 63 -6.22 4.42 4.50
CA VAL A 63 -6.48 3.48 5.61
C VAL A 63 -7.50 2.43 5.20
N PHE A 64 -8.61 2.82 4.57
CA PHE A 64 -9.63 1.85 4.16
C PHE A 64 -9.16 0.95 3.02
N GLU A 65 -8.35 1.47 2.10
CA GLU A 65 -7.74 0.65 1.04
C GLU A 65 -6.79 -0.40 1.65
N LEU A 66 -5.94 0.00 2.60
CA LEU A 66 -5.03 -0.90 3.31
C LEU A 66 -5.78 -1.99 4.08
N VAL A 67 -6.76 -1.60 4.90
CA VAL A 67 -7.52 -2.54 5.71
C VAL A 67 -8.38 -3.45 4.84
N SER A 68 -9.02 -2.92 3.79
CA SER A 68 -9.82 -3.74 2.89
C SER A 68 -8.98 -4.71 2.08
N ALA A 69 -7.81 -4.31 1.61
CA ALA A 69 -6.86 -5.21 0.97
C ALA A 69 -6.45 -6.34 1.93
N ALA A 70 -6.07 -6.01 3.17
CA ALA A 70 -5.69 -7.01 4.16
C ALA A 70 -6.81 -8.00 4.50
N LEU A 71 -8.06 -7.53 4.60
CA LEU A 71 -9.22 -8.38 4.88
C LEU A 71 -9.61 -9.26 3.69
N LEU A 72 -9.58 -8.72 2.46
CA LEU A 72 -9.94 -9.45 1.25
C LEU A 72 -8.87 -10.47 0.85
N THR A 73 -7.60 -10.14 1.07
CA THR A 73 -6.48 -11.02 0.74
C THR A 73 -6.33 -12.14 1.77
N GLY A 74 -6.59 -11.90 3.07
CA GLY A 74 -6.57 -12.95 4.09
C GLY A 74 -5.30 -13.81 4.05
N ASP A 75 -5.47 -15.14 4.03
CA ASP A 75 -4.37 -16.12 3.95
C ASP A 75 -3.75 -16.26 2.53
N ALA A 76 -4.27 -15.53 1.54
CA ALA A 76 -3.75 -15.49 0.18
C ALA A 76 -2.69 -14.40 -0.04
N ALA A 77 -2.21 -13.74 1.01
CA ALA A 77 -1.19 -12.69 0.92
C ALA A 77 0.10 -13.24 0.30
N GLY A 78 0.41 -12.79 -0.92
CA GLY A 78 1.55 -13.27 -1.73
C GLY A 78 1.20 -14.28 -2.83
N LYS A 79 -0.04 -14.75 -2.93
CA LYS A 79 -0.50 -15.63 -4.03
C LYS A 79 -0.66 -14.83 -5.33
N ARG A 80 0.11 -15.17 -6.36
CA ARG A 80 -0.01 -14.59 -7.72
C ARG A 80 -1.10 -15.27 -8.54
N GLN A 81 -1.26 -16.56 -8.32
CA GLN A 81 -2.17 -17.41 -9.07
C GLN A 81 -2.57 -18.59 -8.18
N HIS A 82 -3.86 -18.90 -8.14
CA HIS A 82 -4.40 -20.05 -7.44
C HIS A 82 -5.28 -20.83 -8.41
N SER A 83 -4.93 -22.09 -8.66
CA SER A 83 -5.70 -22.99 -9.51
C SER A 83 -6.13 -24.19 -8.67
N ILE A 84 -7.44 -24.41 -8.62
CA ILE A 84 -8.06 -25.60 -8.02
C ILE A 84 -8.68 -26.36 -9.19
N THR A 85 -8.22 -27.57 -9.44
CA THR A 85 -8.98 -28.50 -10.29
C THR A 85 -9.92 -29.30 -9.32
N VAL A 86 -11.01 -30.00 -9.71
CA VAL A 86 -11.52 -31.20 -8.97
C VAL A 86 -11.93 -32.35 -9.92
N GLY A 87 -11.60 -33.62 -9.58
CA GLY A 87 -11.88 -34.83 -10.39
C GLY A 87 -10.67 -35.64 -10.92
N GLY A 88 -9.49 -35.57 -10.28
CA GLY A 88 -8.18 -36.06 -10.80
C GLY A 88 -7.15 -34.93 -10.95
N VAL A 89 -6.72 -34.34 -9.83
CA VAL A 89 -6.61 -32.89 -9.79
C VAL A 89 -5.48 -32.32 -8.98
N THR A 90 -4.84 -31.31 -9.56
CA THR A 90 -3.71 -30.59 -8.99
C THR A 90 -4.19 -29.24 -8.48
N GLU A 91 -3.99 -29.00 -7.18
CA GLU A 91 -3.98 -27.66 -6.61
C GLU A 91 -2.57 -27.08 -6.79
N SER A 92 -2.45 -25.99 -7.54
CA SER A 92 -1.17 -25.31 -7.73
C SER A 92 -1.33 -23.84 -7.36
N SER A 93 -0.43 -23.36 -6.50
CA SER A 93 -0.34 -21.97 -6.09
C SER A 93 1.04 -21.42 -6.41
N THR A 94 1.08 -20.37 -7.23
CA THR A 94 2.31 -19.67 -7.57
C THR A 94 2.39 -18.41 -6.72
N TRP A 95 3.47 -18.28 -5.95
CA TRP A 95 3.72 -17.14 -5.08
C TRP A 95 4.70 -16.21 -5.78
N ALA A 96 4.35 -14.93 -5.97
CA ALA A 96 5.19 -14.01 -6.73
C ALA A 96 6.34 -13.44 -5.90
N ASP A 97 6.08 -13.25 -4.62
CA ASP A 97 6.92 -12.42 -3.78
C ASP A 97 6.59 -12.68 -2.30
N VAL A 98 7.40 -13.52 -1.66
CA VAL A 98 7.26 -13.87 -0.24
C VAL A 98 7.64 -12.67 0.65
N HIS A 99 8.26 -11.61 0.08
CA HIS A 99 8.70 -10.41 0.80
C HIS A 99 7.88 -9.15 0.47
N ALA A 100 7.14 -9.07 -0.65
CA ALA A 100 6.31 -7.90 -0.95
C ALA A 100 4.97 -7.85 -0.20
N ALA A 101 4.54 -8.95 0.42
CA ALA A 101 3.41 -8.97 1.33
C ALA A 101 3.84 -9.63 2.65
N PRO A 102 4.61 -8.93 3.51
CA PRO A 102 4.91 -9.47 4.82
C PRO A 102 3.59 -9.79 5.51
N TRP A 103 3.51 -11.01 6.05
CA TRP A 103 2.30 -11.61 6.56
C TRP A 103 1.56 -10.68 7.51
N GLY A 104 0.35 -10.23 7.15
CA GLY A 104 -0.45 -9.33 7.98
C GLY A 104 0.09 -7.91 8.14
N VAL A 105 1.13 -7.53 7.40
CA VAL A 105 1.72 -6.19 7.46
C VAL A 105 1.09 -5.32 6.38
N LEU A 106 0.43 -4.26 6.82
CA LEU A 106 -0.01 -3.19 5.92
C LEU A 106 1.24 -2.59 5.27
N ALA A 107 1.20 -2.29 3.98
CA ALA A 107 2.33 -1.68 3.29
C ALA A 107 1.84 -0.50 2.47
N LEU A 108 2.39 0.68 2.73
CA LEU A 108 2.08 1.88 1.96
C LEU A 108 2.76 1.84 0.60
N SER A 109 1.95 1.76 -0.46
CA SER A 109 2.43 1.88 -1.82
C SER A 109 2.89 3.31 -2.14
N ASP A 110 3.76 3.46 -3.14
CA ASP A 110 4.18 4.77 -3.66
C ASP A 110 2.99 5.68 -4.05
N ALA A 111 1.91 5.10 -4.57
CA ALA A 111 0.73 5.88 -4.94
C ALA A 111 0.02 6.43 -3.70
N GLN A 112 -0.10 5.62 -2.65
CA GLN A 112 -0.68 6.03 -1.37
C GLN A 112 0.21 7.07 -0.67
N ARG A 113 1.54 6.91 -0.71
CA ARG A 113 2.50 7.93 -0.23
C ARG A 113 2.29 9.28 -0.93
N ARG A 114 2.14 9.30 -2.26
CA ARG A 114 1.84 10.54 -3.00
C ARG A 114 0.53 11.18 -2.59
N LEU A 115 -0.53 10.38 -2.37
CA LEU A 115 -1.83 10.89 -1.91
C LEU A 115 -1.77 11.53 -0.52
N LEU A 116 -0.91 11.00 0.36
CA LEU A 116 -0.62 11.55 1.67
C LEU A 116 0.35 12.76 1.62
N GLY A 117 0.86 13.10 0.44
CA GLY A 117 1.88 14.14 0.29
C GLY A 117 3.23 13.76 0.89
N LEU A 118 3.50 12.46 1.09
CA LEU A 118 4.77 11.93 1.55
C LEU A 118 5.78 11.84 0.40
N SER A 119 7.06 11.91 0.74
CA SER A 119 8.13 11.67 -0.21
C SER A 119 8.06 10.24 -0.76
N VAL A 120 8.22 10.12 -2.07
CA VAL A 120 8.41 8.84 -2.74
C VAL A 120 9.85 8.76 -3.20
N ALA A 121 10.48 7.61 -3.03
CA ALA A 121 11.79 7.34 -3.60
C ALA A 121 11.69 7.35 -5.13
N VAL A 122 11.83 8.52 -5.75
CA VAL A 122 11.88 8.65 -7.20
C VAL A 122 13.33 8.45 -7.63
N GLY A 123 13.66 7.23 -8.06
CA GLY A 123 14.91 7.00 -8.78
C GLY A 123 14.95 7.84 -10.07
N PRO A 124 16.13 8.32 -10.50
CA PRO A 124 16.24 9.12 -11.72
C PRO A 124 15.72 8.32 -12.93
N ARG A 125 14.61 8.79 -13.53
CA ARG A 125 14.02 8.20 -14.75
C ARG A 125 14.61 8.77 -16.05
N GLY A 126 15.60 9.65 -15.95
CA GLY A 126 16.22 10.29 -17.10
C GLY A 126 17.15 9.34 -17.86
N ARG A 127 16.81 9.00 -19.09
CA ARG A 127 17.81 8.62 -20.10
C ARG A 127 18.46 9.91 -20.60
N TRP A 128 19.53 10.32 -19.94
CA TRP A 128 20.38 11.38 -20.48
C TRP A 128 21.02 10.85 -21.77
N PRO A 129 20.91 11.59 -22.90
CA PRO A 129 21.65 11.21 -24.10
C PRO A 129 23.13 11.12 -23.73
N ARG A 130 23.83 10.14 -24.32
CA ARG A 130 25.30 10.10 -24.19
C ARG A 130 25.83 11.47 -24.65
N PRO A 131 26.78 12.08 -23.93
CA PRO A 131 27.32 13.38 -24.31
C PRO A 131 27.76 13.33 -25.78
N GLY A 132 27.34 14.34 -26.55
CA GLY A 132 27.73 14.47 -27.94
C GLY A 132 29.25 14.51 -28.02
N ARG A 133 29.86 13.54 -28.72
CA ARG A 133 31.31 13.59 -28.98
C ARG A 133 31.54 14.74 -29.94
N TRP A 134 32.42 15.66 -29.56
CA TRP A 134 32.90 16.69 -30.47
C TRP A 134 33.57 16.01 -31.67
N PRO A 135 33.38 16.48 -32.91
CA PRO A 135 34.11 15.94 -34.04
C PRO A 135 35.58 16.33 -33.87
N GLU A 136 36.36 15.42 -33.28
CA GLU A 136 37.81 15.43 -33.43
C GLU A 136 38.05 15.27 -34.93
N ARG A 137 38.39 16.38 -35.61
CA ARG A 137 38.81 16.32 -37.00
C ARG A 137 40.10 15.53 -37.03
N TRP A 138 40.09 14.39 -37.69
CA TRP A 138 41.31 13.69 -38.01
C TRP A 138 41.99 14.52 -39.11
N CYS A 139 43.14 15.09 -38.79
CA CYS A 139 44.05 15.56 -39.82
C CYS A 139 44.75 14.33 -40.39
N ASP A 140 44.58 14.11 -41.69
CA ASP A 140 45.44 13.23 -42.50
C ASP A 140 46.89 13.72 -42.51
#